data_AF-A0A967IAV4-F1
#
_entry.id   AF-A0A967IAV4-F1
#
_cell.length_a   1.000
_cell.length_b   1.000
_cell.length_c   1.000
_cell.angle_alpha   90.00
_cell.angle_beta   90.00
_cell.angle_gamma   90.00
#
_symmetry.space_group_name_H-M   'P 1'
#
loop_
_entity.id
_entity.type
_entity.pdbx_description
1 polymer ?
#
loop_
_entity_poly.entity_id
_entity_poly.type
_entity_poly.pdbx_seq_one_letter_code
_entity_poly.pdbx_strand_id
1 'polypeptide(L)'
;GQGASSTFNFGRATGQVEGVIAASGVPISHVAAATWKRHHGLVGKGKGGSLSAAKSFWPAAAGVDWSVKANEGIAEAALIALWRIDQIKSKELMK
;
A
#
# COMPACT_ATOMS: atom_id res chain seq x y z
N GLY A 1 2.20 5.27 -22.70
CA GLY A 1 1.33 6.20 -21.97
C GLY A 1 0.00 5.53 -21.72
N GLN A 2 -0.65 5.77 -20.58
CA GLN A 2 -2.03 5.34 -20.36
C GLN A 2 -2.97 6.21 -21.22
N GLY A 3 -4.07 5.65 -21.72
CA GLY A 3 -5.08 6.42 -22.46
C GLY A 3 -5.84 7.38 -21.55
N ALA A 4 -6.32 8.50 -22.10
CA ALA A 4 -6.97 9.57 -21.33
C ALA A 4 -8.10 9.07 -20.40
N SER A 5 -8.92 8.12 -20.86
CA SER A 5 -9.98 7.52 -20.06
C SER A 5 -9.47 6.74 -18.85
N SER A 6 -8.34 6.04 -18.96
CA SER A 6 -7.74 5.29 -17.85
C SER A 6 -7.22 6.24 -16.77
N THR A 7 -6.57 7.33 -17.18
CA THR A 7 -6.06 8.36 -16.26
C THR A 7 -7.21 9.08 -15.54
N PHE A 8 -8.30 9.39 -16.25
CA PHE A 8 -9.49 9.97 -15.63
C PHE A 8 -10.13 9.02 -14.60
N ASN A 9 -10.31 7.73 -14.95
CA ASN A 9 -10.87 6.74 -14.03
C ASN A 9 -10.00 6.55 -12.78
N PHE A 10 -8.68 6.54 -12.94
CA PHE A 10 -7.74 6.51 -11.82
C PHE A 10 -7.90 7.73 -10.90
N GLY A 11 -7.96 8.93 -11.49
CA GLY A 11 -8.18 10.17 -10.74
C GLY A 11 -9.50 10.17 -9.97
N ARG A 12 -10.59 9.71 -10.60
CA ARG A 12 -11.91 9.59 -9.96
C ARG A 12 -11.89 8.63 -8.77
N ALA A 13 -11.32 7.44 -8.94
CA ALA A 13 -11.25 6.44 -7.87
C ALA A 13 -10.38 6.93 -6.71
N THR A 14 -9.24 7.55 -7.00
CA THR A 14 -8.33 8.11 -5.99
C THR A 14 -9.01 9.22 -5.20
N GLY A 15 -9.64 10.18 -5.91
CA GLY A 15 -10.37 11.28 -5.28
C GLY A 15 -11.55 10.82 -4.42
N GLN A 16 -12.24 9.73 -4.81
CA GLN A 16 -13.31 9.16 -3.98
C GLN A 16 -12.77 8.64 -2.64
N VAL A 17 -11.66 7.90 -2.66
CA VAL A 17 -11.03 7.38 -1.43
C VAL A 17 -10.53 8.52 -0.56
N GLU A 18 -9.81 9.49 -1.13
CA GLU A 18 -9.30 10.65 -0.39
C GLU A 18 -10.42 11.50 0.20
N GLY A 19 -11.51 11.72 -0.55
CA GLY A 19 -12.67 12.46 -0.08
C GLY A 19 -13.34 11.82 1.14
N VAL A 20 -13.51 10.49 1.14
CA VAL A 20 -14.08 9.76 2.27
C VAL A 20 -13.19 9.84 3.50
N ILE A 21 -11.87 9.67 3.34
CA ILE A 21 -10.92 9.74 4.45
C ILE A 21 -10.87 11.17 5.03
N ALA A 22 -10.80 12.18 4.16
CA ALA A 22 -10.79 13.59 4.56
C ALA A 22 -12.09 14.00 5.28
N ALA A 23 -13.25 13.56 4.77
CA ALA A 23 -14.54 13.81 5.41
C ALA A 23 -14.66 13.15 6.80
N SER A 24 -13.90 12.07 7.03
CA SER A 24 -13.82 11.39 8.33
C SER A 24 -12.86 12.07 9.32
N GLY A 25 -12.21 13.18 8.93
CA GLY A 25 -11.24 13.90 9.76
C GLY A 25 -9.90 13.17 9.96
N VAL A 26 -9.64 12.13 9.18
CA VAL A 26 -8.40 11.35 9.28
C VAL A 26 -7.30 12.02 8.45
N PRO A 27 -6.12 12.33 9.04
CA PRO A 27 -5.02 12.92 8.30
C PRO A 27 -4.51 11.99 7.19
N ILE A 28 -4.41 12.52 5.96
CA ILE A 28 -3.89 11.79 4.81
C ILE A 28 -2.40 12.12 4.64
N SER A 29 -1.58 11.10 4.41
CA SER A 29 -0.18 11.27 4.00
C SER A 29 0.11 10.38 2.80
N HIS A 30 0.69 10.97 1.75
CA HIS A 30 1.11 10.22 0.56
C HIS A 30 2.54 9.73 0.67
N VAL A 31 2.82 8.61 0.01
CA VAL A 31 4.17 8.07 -0.14
C VAL A 31 4.36 7.57 -1.57
N ALA A 32 5.51 7.91 -2.16
CA ALA A 32 5.86 7.41 -3.49
C ALA A 32 6.06 5.89 -3.46
N ALA A 33 5.62 5.20 -4.51
CA ALA A 33 5.73 3.74 -4.61
C ALA A 33 7.17 3.25 -4.43
N ALA A 34 8.14 3.94 -5.01
CA ALA A 34 9.55 3.60 -4.88
C ALA A 34 10.06 3.64 -3.43
N THR A 35 9.54 4.56 -2.60
CA THR A 35 9.97 4.74 -1.21
C THR A 35 9.57 3.56 -0.34
N TRP A 36 8.27 3.24 -0.29
CA TRP A 36 7.80 2.12 0.54
C TRP A 36 8.24 0.77 -0.01
N LYS A 37 8.33 0.61 -1.34
CA LYS A 37 8.85 -0.63 -1.95
C LYS A 37 10.32 -0.84 -1.63
N ARG A 38 11.14 0.23 -1.57
CA ARG A 38 12.54 0.13 -1.15
C ARG A 38 12.67 -0.32 0.29
N HIS A 39 11.88 0.25 1.21
CA HIS A 39 11.86 -0.14 2.62
C HIS A 39 11.62 -1.65 2.81
N HIS A 40 10.72 -2.23 2.02
CA HIS A 40 10.40 -3.67 2.06
C HIS A 40 11.26 -4.54 1.12
N GLY A 41 12.29 -4.01 0.46
CA GLY A 41 13.13 -4.78 -0.46
C GLY A 41 12.42 -5.27 -1.74
N LEU A 42 11.37 -4.57 -2.17
CA LEU A 42 10.50 -4.93 -3.30
C LEU A 42 10.87 -4.27 -4.64
N VAL A 43 11.88 -3.42 -4.65
CA VAL A 43 12.34 -2.77 -5.89
C VAL A 43 12.81 -3.85 -6.88
N GLY A 44 12.23 -3.87 -8.09
CA GLY A 44 12.56 -4.83 -9.14
C GLY A 44 11.97 -6.24 -8.96
N LYS A 45 11.19 -6.51 -7.90
CA LYS A 45 10.60 -7.84 -7.66
C LYS A 45 9.41 -8.19 -8.57
N GLY A 46 8.95 -7.27 -9.42
CA GLY A 46 7.86 -7.50 -10.36
C GLY A 46 6.52 -7.84 -9.70
N LYS A 47 5.61 -8.43 -10.47
CA LYS A 47 4.30 -8.88 -9.97
C LYS A 47 4.47 -10.05 -8.99
N GLY A 48 3.72 -10.03 -7.89
CA GLY A 48 3.74 -11.07 -6.86
C GLY A 48 4.74 -10.84 -5.73
N GLY A 49 5.67 -9.88 -5.85
CA GLY A 49 6.60 -9.54 -4.77
C GLY A 49 5.87 -9.10 -3.49
N SER A 50 4.82 -8.29 -3.64
CA SER A 50 3.98 -7.82 -2.53
C SER A 50 3.21 -8.97 -1.86
N LEU A 51 2.70 -9.95 -2.62
CA LEU A 51 2.02 -11.13 -2.08
C LEU A 51 2.98 -12.00 -1.26
N SER A 52 4.19 -12.22 -1.76
CA SER A 52 5.22 -12.96 -1.01
C SER A 52 5.61 -12.26 0.28
N ALA A 53 5.78 -10.93 0.26
CA ALA A 53 6.07 -10.17 1.48
C ALA A 53 4.89 -10.21 2.47
N ALA A 54 3.66 -10.04 1.99
CA ALA A 54 2.46 -10.13 2.82
C ALA A 54 2.31 -11.52 3.45
N LYS A 55 2.62 -12.59 2.72
CA LYS A 55 2.63 -13.96 3.25
C LYS A 55 3.65 -14.14 4.38
N SER A 56 4.81 -13.48 4.30
CA SER A 56 5.81 -13.50 5.37
C SER A 56 5.40 -12.69 6.60
N PHE A 57 4.81 -11.50 6.41
CA PHE A 57 4.39 -10.65 7.54
C PHE A 57 3.09 -11.12 8.20
N TRP A 58 2.14 -11.62 7.42
CA TRP A 58 0.81 -12.00 7.89
C TRP A 58 0.42 -13.39 7.38
N PRO A 59 1.14 -14.47 7.76
CA PRO A 59 0.86 -15.82 7.27
C PRO A 59 -0.56 -16.30 7.63
N ALA A 60 -1.15 -15.76 8.69
CA ALA A 60 -2.49 -16.11 9.18
C ALA A 60 -3.48 -14.93 9.07
N ALA A 61 -3.38 -14.12 8.01
CA ALA A 61 -4.34 -13.05 7.76
C ALA A 61 -5.75 -13.61 7.59
N ALA A 62 -6.65 -13.25 8.51
CA ALA A 62 -8.02 -13.72 8.48
C ALA A 62 -8.72 -13.30 7.17
N GLY A 63 -9.22 -14.27 6.41
CA GLY A 63 -10.00 -14.02 5.20
C GLY A 63 -9.19 -13.59 3.97
N VAL A 64 -7.85 -13.61 4.01
CA VAL A 64 -7.02 -13.26 2.84
C VAL A 64 -6.08 -14.41 2.49
N ASP A 65 -6.28 -14.98 1.30
CA ASP A 65 -5.35 -15.95 0.71
C ASP A 65 -4.31 -15.22 -0.15
N TRP A 66 -3.05 -15.22 0.31
CA TRP A 66 -1.94 -14.58 -0.39
C TRP A 66 -1.49 -15.31 -1.67
N SER A 67 -1.99 -16.51 -1.93
CA SER A 67 -1.76 -17.21 -3.20
C SER A 67 -2.62 -16.64 -4.34
N VAL A 68 -3.72 -15.95 -4.01
CA VAL A 68 -4.64 -15.36 -4.99
C VAL A 68 -4.06 -14.06 -5.54
N LYS A 69 -3.74 -14.05 -6.84
CA LYS A 69 -3.17 -12.89 -7.54
C LYS A 69 -4.00 -11.61 -7.42
N ALA A 70 -5.34 -11.73 -7.39
CA ALA A 70 -6.23 -10.59 -7.24
C ALA A 70 -6.06 -9.84 -5.90
N ASN A 71 -5.45 -10.48 -4.90
CA ASN A 71 -5.18 -9.89 -3.59
C ASN A 71 -3.90 -9.03 -3.57
N GLU A 72 -3.21 -8.85 -4.71
CA GLU A 72 -1.99 -8.03 -4.78
C GLU A 72 -2.25 -6.59 -4.31
N GLY A 73 -3.42 -6.02 -4.61
CA GLY A 73 -3.81 -4.69 -4.11
C GLY A 73 -3.98 -4.63 -2.59
N ILE A 74 -4.53 -5.68 -1.98
CA ILE A 74 -4.66 -5.81 -0.52
C ILE A 74 -3.27 -5.90 0.12
N ALA A 75 -2.38 -6.71 -0.48
CA ALA A 75 -1.00 -6.83 -0.03
C ALA A 75 -0.24 -5.49 -0.11
N GLU A 76 -0.36 -4.74 -1.22
CA GLU A 76 0.26 -3.41 -1.33
C GLU A 76 -0.29 -2.43 -0.28
N ALA A 77 -1.61 -2.41 -0.07
CA ALA A 77 -2.23 -1.55 0.94
C ALA A 77 -1.71 -1.85 2.35
N ALA A 78 -1.63 -3.13 2.72
CA ALA A 78 -1.12 -3.57 4.02
C ALA A 78 0.36 -3.19 4.20
N LEU A 79 1.18 -3.35 3.17
CA LEU A 79 2.61 -3.00 3.21
C LEU A 79 2.87 -1.49 3.29
N ILE A 80 2.03 -0.66 2.64
CA ILE A 80 2.08 0.80 2.79
C ILE A 80 1.75 1.20 4.23
N ALA A 81 0.73 0.59 4.83
CA ALA A 81 0.38 0.84 6.22
C ALA A 81 1.51 0.42 7.17
N LEU A 82 2.09 -0.77 6.97
CA LEU A 82 3.23 -1.25 7.76
C LEU A 82 4.44 -0.31 7.68
N TRP A 83 4.76 0.17 6.47
CA TRP A 83 5.82 1.17 6.28
C TRP A 83 5.58 2.41 7.16
N ARG A 84 4.34 2.93 7.18
CA ARG A 84 4.02 4.12 7.98
C ARG A 84 4.17 3.85 9.49
N ILE A 85 3.75 2.67 9.96
CA ILE A 85 3.92 2.26 11.36
C ILE A 85 5.40 2.23 11.74
N ASP A 86 6.25 1.66 10.88
CA ASP A 86 7.70 1.61 11.12
C ASP A 86 8.32 3.01 11.22
N GLN A 87 7.88 3.95 10.36
CA GLN A 87 8.33 5.35 10.41
C GLN A 87 7.93 6.05 11.71
N ILE A 88 6.74 5.77 12.25
CA ILE A 88 6.26 6.35 13.51
C ILE A 88 7.10 5.81 14.67
N LYS A 89 7.25 4.49 14.76
CA LYS A 89 8.04 3.84 15.82
C LYS A 89 9.49 4.32 15.84
N SER A 90 10.12 4.44 14.66
CA SER A 90 11.50 4.94 14.55
C SER A 90 11.64 6.36 15.09
N LYS A 91 10.67 7.25 14.87
CA LYS A 91 10.69 8.61 15.43
C LYS A 91 10.47 8.64 16.94
N GLU A 92 9.70 7.72 17.49
CA GLU A 92 9.50 7.60 18.94
C GLU A 92 10.77 7.10 19.64
N LEU A 93 11.48 6.14 19.04
CA LEU A 93 12.75 5.60 19.54
C LEU A 93 13.93 6.61 19.52
N MET A 94 13.81 7.70 18.75
CA MET A 94 14.82 8.75 18.64
C MET A 94 14.54 9.97 19.54
N LYS A 95 13.47 9.94 20.32
CA LYS A 95 13.19 10.92 21.38
C LYS A 95 13.76 10.44 22.71
#